data_AF-A0A973SNN1-F1
#
_entry.id   AF-A0A973SNN1-F1
#
_cell.length_a   1.000
_cell.length_b   1.000
_cell.length_c   1.000
_cell.angle_alpha   90.00
_cell.angle_beta   90.00
_cell.angle_gamma   90.00
#
_symmetry.space_group_name_H-M   'P 1'
#
loop_
_entity.id
_entity.type
_entity.pdbx_description
1 polymer ?
#
loop_
_entity_poly.entity_id
_entity_poly.type
_entity_poly.pdbx_seq_one_letter_code
_entity_poly.pdbx_strand_id
1 'polypeptide(L)'
;MSIGNPALADVLARHGSPHSLLAALADGGVLVAVRPDRSVVLGTTQAGDRVLLGYTGSGTYARHRGSHSLSACDVDTILDIQRVTGVREIVIDAAGPAAAAVPIDDLQRFLTSTRSGPTPVMSGAVPAAYATGAMAT
;
A
#
# COMPACT_ATOMS: atom_id res chain seq x y z
N MET A 1 1.76 14.18 -13.75
CA MET A 1 0.52 14.46 -13.00
C MET A 1 0.38 13.32 -12.00
N SER A 2 0.57 13.56 -10.70
CA SER A 2 0.45 12.50 -9.70
C SER A 2 -1.04 12.26 -9.47
N ILE A 3 -1.60 11.28 -10.16
CA ILE A 3 -2.97 10.84 -9.90
C ILE A 3 -2.87 10.08 -8.57
N GLY A 4 -3.41 10.66 -7.50
CA GLY A 4 -3.49 9.98 -6.21
C GLY A 4 -4.34 8.72 -6.29
N ASN A 5 -4.77 8.21 -5.15
CA ASN A 5 -5.64 7.05 -5.09
C ASN A 5 -7.11 7.50 -4.91
N PRO A 6 -7.90 7.64 -6.00
CA PRO A 6 -9.30 8.08 -5.88
C PRO A 6 -10.16 7.05 -5.14
N ALA A 7 -9.86 5.76 -5.27
CA ALA A 7 -10.59 4.71 -4.55
C ALA A 7 -10.40 4.85 -3.03
N LEU A 8 -9.19 5.17 -2.58
CA LEU A 8 -8.90 5.47 -1.18
C LEU A 8 -9.68 6.71 -0.70
N ALA A 9 -9.70 7.77 -1.51
CA ALA A 9 -10.48 8.98 -1.22
C ALA A 9 -11.98 8.65 -1.03
N ASP A 10 -12.55 7.85 -1.93
CA ASP A 10 -13.96 7.47 -1.88
C ASP A 10 -14.28 6.55 -0.70
N VAL A 11 -13.36 5.67 -0.30
CA VAL A 11 -13.51 4.83 0.90
C VAL A 11 -13.51 5.69 2.16
N LEU A 12 -12.59 6.64 2.26
CA LEU A 12 -12.51 7.56 3.40
C LEU A 12 -13.74 8.47 3.48
N ALA A 13 -14.17 9.05 2.35
CA ALA A 13 -15.34 9.93 2.30
C ALA A 13 -16.65 9.22 2.70
N ARG A 14 -16.74 7.90 2.48
CA ARG A 14 -17.89 7.08 2.86
C ARG A 14 -17.75 6.42 4.22
N HIS A 15 -16.69 6.70 4.97
CA HIS A 15 -16.35 6.01 6.22
C HIS A 15 -16.39 4.48 6.04
N GLY A 16 -15.79 3.99 4.96
CA GLY A 16 -15.75 2.57 4.63
C GLY A 16 -15.05 1.73 5.71
N SER A 17 -15.24 0.41 5.61
CA SER A 17 -14.67 -0.50 6.61
C SER A 17 -13.13 -0.48 6.61
N PRO A 18 -12.48 -0.87 7.72
CA PRO A 18 -11.02 -1.03 7.77
C PRO A 18 -10.48 -1.92 6.65
N HIS A 19 -11.22 -2.97 6.29
CA HIS A 19 -10.83 -3.88 5.20
C HIS A 19 -10.84 -3.17 3.85
N SER A 20 -11.89 -2.39 3.55
CA SER A 20 -11.97 -1.59 2.32
C SER A 20 -10.87 -0.53 2.25
N LEU A 21 -10.48 0.04 3.39
CA LEU A 21 -9.39 1.00 3.49
C LEU A 21 -8.04 0.34 3.15
N LEU A 22 -7.76 -0.82 3.76
CA LEU A 22 -6.53 -1.58 3.51
C LEU A 22 -6.46 -2.07 2.06
N ALA A 23 -7.57 -2.52 1.49
CA ALA A 23 -7.65 -2.93 0.09
C ALA A 23 -7.35 -1.76 -0.85
N ALA A 24 -8.03 -0.62 -0.68
CA ALA A 24 -7.79 0.56 -1.50
C ALA A 24 -6.34 1.04 -1.39
N LEU A 25 -5.78 1.08 -0.18
CA LEU A 25 -4.39 1.47 0.05
C LEU A 25 -3.39 0.49 -0.59
N ALA A 26 -3.65 -0.82 -0.49
CA ALA A 26 -2.80 -1.84 -1.10
C ALA A 26 -2.79 -1.74 -2.64
N ASP A 27 -3.95 -1.48 -3.25
CA ASP A 27 -4.10 -1.46 -4.71
C ASP A 27 -3.57 -0.18 -5.35
N GLY A 28 -3.82 0.99 -4.73
CA GLY A 28 -3.53 2.28 -5.35
C GLY A 28 -2.53 3.16 -4.58
N GLY A 29 -2.06 2.71 -3.41
CA GLY A 29 -1.13 3.47 -2.59
C GLY A 29 -1.70 4.78 -2.06
N VAL A 30 -0.81 5.74 -1.81
CA VAL A 30 -1.13 7.08 -1.28
C VAL A 30 -0.19 8.12 -1.88
N LEU A 31 -0.50 9.42 -1.77
CA LEU A 31 0.47 10.48 -2.05
C LEU A 31 1.27 10.79 -0.79
N VAL A 32 2.57 11.04 -0.94
CA VAL A 32 3.46 11.49 0.15
C VAL A 32 4.15 12.77 -0.25
N ALA A 33 4.44 13.61 0.73
CA ALA A 33 5.25 14.81 0.52
C ALA A 33 6.74 14.43 0.42
N VAL A 34 7.42 14.94 -0.61
CA VAL A 34 8.83 14.70 -0.86
C VAL A 34 9.62 16.00 -0.95
N ARG A 35 10.78 16.01 -0.31
CA ARG A 35 11.73 17.12 -0.38
C ARG A 35 12.47 17.13 -1.73
N PRO A 36 13.17 18.23 -2.08
CA PRO A 36 13.94 18.30 -3.32
C PRO A 36 15.03 17.23 -3.46
N ASP A 37 15.54 16.72 -2.34
CA ASP A 37 16.49 15.59 -2.28
C ASP A 37 15.81 14.21 -2.42
N ARG A 38 14.51 14.18 -2.71
CA ARG A 38 13.64 13.00 -2.82
C ARG A 38 13.41 12.25 -1.52
N SER A 39 13.82 12.79 -0.38
CA SER A 39 13.46 12.21 0.92
C SER A 39 11.97 12.43 1.22
N VAL A 40 11.34 11.42 1.82
CA VAL A 40 9.94 11.49 2.25
C VAL A 40 9.85 12.31 3.53
N VAL A 41 8.86 13.19 3.59
CA VAL A 41 8.56 14.00 4.77
C VAL A 41 7.73 13.16 5.74
N LEU A 42 8.24 12.98 6.95
CA LEU A 42 7.58 12.25 8.02
C LEU A 42 6.90 13.22 8.99
N GLY A 43 5.78 12.77 9.55
CA GLY A 43 5.06 13.47 10.60
C GLY A 43 5.44 12.97 11.98
N THR A 44 4.95 13.69 12.98
CA THR A 44 5.04 13.29 14.39
C THR A 44 3.65 13.39 15.01
N THR A 45 3.21 12.36 15.73
CA THR A 45 1.97 12.40 16.51
C THR A 45 2.12 13.31 17.73
N GLN A 46 1.02 13.58 18.44
CA GLN A 46 1.09 14.32 19.71
C GLN A 46 1.88 13.57 20.80
N ALA A 47 1.94 12.23 20.71
CA ALA A 47 2.72 11.40 21.62
C ALA A 47 4.23 11.38 21.28
N GLY A 48 4.64 12.00 20.17
CA GLY A 48 6.03 11.99 19.72
C GLY A 48 6.38 10.84 18.76
N ASP A 49 5.41 10.00 18.40
CA ASP A 49 5.63 8.89 17.49
C ASP A 49 5.80 9.38 16.06
N ARG A 50 6.73 8.76 15.33
CA ARG A 50 6.97 9.07 13.92
C ARG A 50 5.98 8.33 13.03
N VAL A 51 5.37 9.06 12.10
CA VAL A 51 4.36 8.53 11.18
C VAL A 51 4.66 8.90 9.74
N LEU A 52 4.22 8.06 8.80
CA LEU A 52 4.17 8.43 7.40
C LEU A 52 2.90 9.26 7.14
N LEU A 53 3.05 10.48 6.62
CA LEU A 53 1.92 11.31 6.25
C LEU A 53 1.46 10.96 4.82
N GLY A 54 0.23 10.48 4.72
CA GLY A 54 -0.43 10.14 3.46
C GLY A 54 -1.47 11.18 3.07
N TYR A 55 -1.60 11.44 1.78
CA TYR A 55 -2.61 12.33 1.21
C TYR A 55 -3.36 11.64 0.09
N THR A 56 -4.68 11.77 0.07
CA THR A 56 -5.50 11.30 -1.05
C THR A 56 -5.43 12.23 -2.26
N GLY A 57 -5.10 13.51 -2.06
CA GLY A 57 -4.97 14.49 -3.14
C GLY A 57 -4.22 15.76 -2.75
N SER A 58 -3.94 16.61 -3.75
CA SER A 58 -3.29 17.91 -3.53
C SER A 58 -4.14 18.87 -2.69
N GLY A 59 -5.47 18.75 -2.76
CA GLY A 59 -6.39 19.56 -1.97
C GLY A 59 -6.30 19.28 -0.47
N THR A 60 -6.11 18.02 -0.06
CA THR A 60 -5.92 17.68 1.35
C THR A 60 -4.54 18.11 1.84
N TYR A 61 -3.51 17.93 1.01
CA TYR A 61 -2.16 18.43 1.29
C TYR A 61 -2.10 19.95 1.48
N ALA A 62 -2.80 20.72 0.63
CA ALA A 62 -2.83 22.17 0.70
C ALA A 62 -3.40 22.71 2.03
N ARG A 63 -4.31 21.97 2.69
CA ARG A 63 -4.84 22.33 4.01
C ARG A 63 -3.76 22.35 5.10
N HIS A 64 -2.68 21.60 4.91
CA HIS A 64 -1.51 21.58 5.79
C HIS A 64 -0.48 22.68 5.46
N ARG A 65 -0.79 23.60 4.53
CA ARG A 65 0.16 24.59 4.00
C ARG A 65 1.47 23.95 3.52
N GLY A 66 1.35 22.77 2.92
CA GLY A 66 2.50 22.01 2.44
C GLY A 66 3.29 22.77 1.38
N SER A 67 4.62 22.78 1.53
CA SER A 67 5.57 23.44 0.62
C SER A 67 6.40 22.46 -0.22
N HIS A 68 6.14 21.16 -0.07
CA HIS A 68 6.86 20.10 -0.75
C HIS A 68 6.07 19.56 -1.94
N SER A 69 6.75 18.90 -2.86
CA SER A 69 6.07 18.21 -3.98
C SER A 69 5.41 16.94 -3.47
N LEU A 70 4.31 16.54 -4.12
CA LEU A 70 3.68 15.25 -3.85
C LEU A 70 4.17 14.20 -4.84
N SER A 71 4.44 13.01 -4.33
CA SER A 71 4.76 11.82 -5.12
C SER A 71 3.78 10.70 -4.79
N ALA A 72 3.42 9.90 -5.79
CA ALA A 72 2.78 8.62 -5.55
C ALA A 72 3.73 7.71 -4.75
N CYS A 73 3.15 6.94 -3.84
CA CYS A 73 3.81 6.02 -2.95
C CYS A 73 2.97 4.75 -2.91
N ASP A 74 3.41 3.72 -3.64
CA ASP A 74 2.77 2.41 -3.65
C ASP A 74 3.05 1.64 -2.36
N VAL A 75 2.38 0.49 -2.22
CA VAL A 75 2.46 -0.30 -1.00
C VAL A 75 3.87 -0.86 -0.73
N ASP A 76 4.60 -1.27 -1.75
CA ASP A 76 5.94 -1.80 -1.58
C ASP A 76 6.91 -0.68 -1.13
N THR A 77 6.77 0.52 -1.68
CA THR A 77 7.51 1.72 -1.27
C THR A 77 7.17 2.13 0.16
N ILE A 78 5.89 2.07 0.56
CA ILE A 78 5.48 2.31 1.96
C ILE A 78 6.21 1.35 2.91
N LEU A 79 6.30 0.07 2.55
CA LEU A 79 7.00 -0.94 3.36
C LEU A 79 8.51 -0.71 3.39
N ASP A 80 9.12 -0.23 2.30
CA ASP A 80 10.53 0.17 2.29
C ASP A 80 10.79 1.38 3.18
N ILE A 81 9.94 2.40 3.11
CA ILE A 81 10.01 3.56 4.01
C ILE A 81 9.93 3.09 5.45
N GLN A 82 9.02 2.16 5.77
CA GLN A 82 8.92 1.59 7.10
C GLN A 82 10.21 0.91 7.56
N ARG A 83 10.80 0.06 6.72
CA ARG A 83 12.06 -0.63 7.03
C ARG A 83 13.21 0.33 7.32
N VAL A 84 13.30 1.43 6.58
CA VAL A 84 14.40 2.41 6.72
C VAL A 84 14.17 3.39 7.86
N THR A 85 12.92 3.82 8.09
CA THR A 85 12.62 4.95 8.97
C THR A 85 12.03 4.56 10.32
N GLY A 86 11.53 3.33 10.44
CA GLY A 86 10.90 2.79 11.65
C GLY A 86 9.49 3.32 11.92
N VAL A 87 8.84 4.00 10.97
CA VAL A 87 7.44 4.42 11.12
C VAL A 87 6.54 3.20 11.38
N ARG A 88 5.52 3.35 12.22
CA ARG A 88 4.60 2.26 12.57
C ARG A 88 3.20 2.44 12.00
N GLU A 89 2.90 3.65 11.54
CA GLU A 89 1.57 4.04 11.12
C GLU A 89 1.63 5.03 9.94
N ILE A 90 0.62 4.93 9.09
CA ILE A 90 0.34 5.88 8.02
C ILE A 90 -0.86 6.71 8.47
N VAL A 91 -0.68 8.01 8.61
CA VAL A 91 -1.77 8.93 8.92
C VAL A 91 -2.19 9.62 7.63
N ILE A 92 -3.39 9.29 7.17
CA ILE A 92 -3.96 9.75 5.90
C ILE A 92 -4.85 10.96 6.16
N ASP A 93 -4.62 12.04 5.42
CA ASP A 93 -5.41 13.27 5.44
C ASP A 93 -5.63 13.85 6.84
N ALA A 94 -4.56 13.93 7.65
CA ALA A 94 -4.58 14.24 9.08
C ALA A 94 -5.37 15.50 9.52
N ALA A 95 -5.56 16.51 8.65
CA ALA A 95 -6.36 17.71 8.94
C ALA A 95 -7.76 17.69 8.30
N GLY A 96 -8.21 16.54 7.78
CA GLY A 96 -9.50 16.35 7.16
C GLY A 96 -10.52 15.67 8.08
N PRO A 97 -11.83 15.87 7.87
CA PRO A 97 -12.88 15.15 8.60
C PRO A 97 -12.91 13.64 8.28
N ALA A 98 -12.20 13.21 7.23
CA ALA A 98 -12.05 11.84 6.82
C ALA A 98 -10.64 11.29 7.12
N ALA A 99 -9.94 11.85 8.12
CA ALA A 99 -8.63 11.38 8.51
C ALA A 99 -8.68 9.91 8.97
N ALA A 100 -7.66 9.15 8.61
CA ALA A 100 -7.52 7.76 9.04
C ALA A 100 -6.08 7.47 9.45
N ALA A 101 -5.94 6.62 10.46
CA ALA A 101 -4.67 6.14 10.93
C ALA A 101 -4.62 4.64 10.63
N VAL A 102 -3.60 4.21 9.87
CA VAL A 102 -3.46 2.84 9.39
C VAL A 102 -2.17 2.25 9.95
N PRO A 103 -2.25 1.30 10.90
CA PRO A 103 -1.09 0.56 11.37
C PRO A 103 -0.44 -0.21 10.21
N ILE A 104 0.89 -0.10 10.09
CA ILE A 104 1.61 -0.78 9.00
C ILE A 104 1.57 -2.30 9.19
N ASP A 105 1.52 -2.79 10.42
CA ASP A 105 1.37 -4.22 10.72
C ASP A 105 0.04 -4.78 10.19
N ASP A 106 -1.04 -3.99 10.23
CA ASP A 106 -2.35 -4.40 9.68
C ASP A 106 -2.31 -4.46 8.15
N LEU A 107 -1.62 -3.50 7.51
CA LEU A 107 -1.38 -3.52 6.07
C LEU A 107 -0.54 -4.73 5.65
N GLN A 108 0.55 -5.04 6.36
CA GLN A 108 1.36 -6.23 6.11
C GLN A 108 0.57 -7.52 6.28
N ARG A 109 -0.24 -7.63 7.35
CA ARG A 109 -1.12 -8.77 7.59
C ARG A 109 -2.16 -8.93 6.48
N PHE A 110 -2.75 -7.82 6.03
CA PHE A 110 -3.69 -7.80 4.93
C PHE A 110 -3.04 -8.33 3.65
N LEU A 111 -1.89 -7.80 3.25
CA LEU A 111 -1.16 -8.21 2.04
C LEU A 111 -0.76 -9.69 2.08
N THR A 112 -0.33 -10.19 3.24
CA THR A 112 0.00 -11.60 3.42
C THR A 112 -1.23 -12.49 3.22
N SER A 113 -2.37 -12.06 3.75
CA SER A 113 -3.63 -12.81 3.66
C SER A 113 -4.22 -12.80 2.25
N THR A 114 -4.07 -11.70 1.51
CA THR A 114 -4.62 -11.55 0.15
C THR A 114 -3.71 -12.09 -0.95
N ARG A 115 -2.39 -12.02 -0.80
CA ARG A 115 -1.44 -12.72 -1.70
C ARG A 115 -1.52 -14.24 -1.57
N SER A 116 -2.09 -14.77 -0.48
CA SER A 116 -2.25 -16.21 -0.24
C SER A 116 -3.58 -16.79 -0.76
N GLY A 117 -4.33 -16.07 -1.62
CA GLY A 117 -5.45 -16.62 -2.39
C GLY A 117 -5.01 -17.75 -3.35
N PRO A 118 -5.91 -18.66 -3.78
CA PRO A 118 -5.56 -20.04 -4.09
C PRO A 118 -4.41 -20.16 -5.08
N THR A 119 -3.36 -20.87 -4.66
CA THR A 119 -2.30 -21.38 -5.52
C THR A 119 -2.91 -21.96 -6.80
N PRO A 120 -2.36 -21.69 -7.99
CA PRO A 120 -2.75 -22.43 -9.17
C PRO A 120 -2.46 -23.90 -8.87
N VAL A 121 -3.50 -24.74 -8.87
CA VAL A 121 -3.32 -26.18 -9.01
C VAL A 121 -2.54 -26.39 -10.30
N MET A 122 -1.24 -26.70 -10.19
CA MET A 122 -0.58 -27.45 -11.24
C MET A 122 -1.37 -28.74 -11.37
N SER A 123 -2.25 -28.82 -12.37
CA SER A 123 -2.80 -30.09 -12.81
C SER A 123 -1.60 -30.94 -13.23
N GLY A 124 -1.23 -31.88 -12.37
CA GLY A 124 -0.31 -32.94 -12.71
C GLY A 124 -0.89 -33.73 -13.86
N ALA A 125 -0.32 -33.57 -15.05
CA ALA A 125 -0.31 -34.62 -16.05
C ALA A 125 1.05 -35.30 -15.94
N VAL A 126 1.00 -36.51 -15.40
CA VAL A 126 2.10 -37.45 -15.17
C VAL A 126 2.90 -37.69 -16.46
N PRO A 127 4.24 -37.76 -16.44
CA PRO A 127 4.99 -38.29 -17.57
C PRO A 127 4.77 -39.81 -17.63
N ALA A 128 3.85 -40.26 -18.49
CA ALA A 128 3.79 -41.67 -18.85
C ALA A 128 4.91 -41.97 -19.85
N ALA A 129 6.12 -42.15 -19.32
CA ALA A 129 7.17 -42.87 -20.02
C ALA A 129 6.83 -44.37 -19.97
N TYR A 130 6.41 -44.93 -21.10
CA TYR A 130 6.61 -46.35 -21.38
C TYR A 130 7.55 -46.45 -22.57
N ALA A 131 8.80 -46.77 -22.28
CA ALA A 131 9.71 -47.38 -23.24
C ALA A 131 9.53 -48.91 -23.14
N THR A 132 9.59 -49.59 -24.29
CA THR A 132 9.85 -51.02 -24.59
C THR A 132 8.84 -51.44 -25.68
N GLY A 133 9.18 -51.85 -26.90
CA GLY A 133 10.41 -52.44 -27.44
C GLY A 133 10.05 -53.80 -28.06
N ALA A 134 10.14 -53.94 -29.40
CA ALA A 134 10.27 -55.18 -30.19
C ALA A 134 10.07 -54.82 -31.69
N MET A 135 11.04 -54.97 -32.60
CA MET A 135 11.56 -56.19 -33.26
C MET A 135 10.57 -56.88 -34.22
N ALA A 136 11.01 -56.94 -35.49
CA ALA A 136 10.66 -57.87 -36.59
C ALA A 136 9.20 -57.85 -37.10
N THR A 137 8.91 -57.90 -38.40
CA THR A 137 9.56 -58.51 -39.58
C THR A 137 9.34 -57.70 -40.85
#